data_AF-X1DGU9-F1
#
_entry.id   AF-X1DGU9-F1
#
_cell.length_a   1.000
_cell.length_b   1.000
_cell.length_c   1.000
_cell.angle_alpha   90.00
_cell.angle_beta   90.00
_cell.angle_gamma   90.00
#
_symmetry.space_group_name_H-M   'P 1'
#
loop_
_entity.id
_entity.type
_entity.pdbx_description
1 polymer ?
#
loop_
_entity_poly.entity_id
_entity_poly.type
_entity_poly.pdbx_seq_one_letter_code
_entity_poly.pdbx_strand_id
1 'polypeptide(L)'
;MYGAWRHVTFIYPPLVILSALGYDWIIKKFQSKKFKIALLVISLVLCVHPAKFIIKNHPYEYLYFNEWIGGIKGAYGDYETDYYFHSMREASGWLQDHIEKTNLLKEDKIKVASNFPVSWLFRQSRGKIST
;
A
#
# COMPACT_ATOMS: atom_id res chain seq x y z
N MET A 1 0.12 -21.35 7.27
CA MET A 1 0.62 -20.08 7.83
C MET A 1 -0.60 -19.17 8.03
N TYR A 2 -1.00 -18.96 9.28
CA TYR A 2 -2.08 -18.02 9.61
C TYR A 2 -1.50 -16.62 9.44
N GLY A 3 -1.74 -15.97 8.30
CA GLY A 3 -1.47 -14.54 8.17
C GLY A 3 -2.24 -13.84 9.28
N ALA A 4 -1.54 -13.14 10.18
CA ALA A 4 -2.08 -12.54 11.40
C ALA A 4 -3.35 -11.69 11.15
N TRP A 5 -3.48 -11.16 9.93
CA TRP A 5 -4.65 -10.47 9.41
C TRP A 5 -5.97 -11.22 9.54
N ARG A 6 -5.99 -12.56 9.46
CA ARG A 6 -7.24 -13.32 9.50
C ARG A 6 -8.00 -13.10 10.82
N HIS A 7 -7.29 -13.08 11.94
CA HIS A 7 -7.91 -12.82 13.24
C HIS A 7 -8.51 -11.41 13.32
N VAL A 8 -7.83 -10.42 12.71
CA VAL A 8 -8.33 -9.05 12.60
C VAL A 8 -9.61 -8.99 11.74
N THR A 9 -9.69 -9.75 10.65
CA THR A 9 -10.89 -9.75 9.80
C THR A 9 -12.14 -10.28 10.49
N PHE A 10 -12.01 -11.15 11.51
CA PHE A 10 -13.16 -11.64 12.28
C PHE A 10 -13.74 -10.60 13.24
N ILE A 11 -12.90 -9.72 13.79
CA ILE A 11 -13.35 -8.64 14.69
C ILE A 11 -13.78 -7.38 13.92
N TYR A 12 -13.45 -7.29 12.64
CA TYR A 12 -13.75 -6.11 11.85
C TYR A 12 -15.26 -5.82 11.72
N PRO A 13 -16.16 -6.79 11.40
CA PRO A 13 -17.60 -6.54 11.33
C PRO A 13 -18.21 -5.96 12.61
N PRO A 14 -18.01 -6.53 13.83
CA PRO A 14 -18.56 -5.94 15.04
C PRO A 14 -17.98 -4.55 15.34
N LEU A 15 -16.70 -4.30 15.02
CA LEU A 15 -16.10 -2.96 15.18
C LEU A 15 -16.76 -1.92 14.26
N VAL A 16 -17.08 -2.29 13.01
CA VAL A 16 -17.80 -1.41 12.07
C VAL A 16 -19.20 -1.08 12.60
N ILE A 17 -19.93 -2.07 13.12
CA ILE A 17 -21.26 -1.87 13.72
C ILE A 17 -21.18 -0.92 14.92
N LEU A 18 -20.24 -1.15 15.84
CA LEU A 18 -20.04 -0.29 17.01
C LEU A 18 -19.67 1.15 16.61
N SER A 19 -18.81 1.30 15.60
CA SER A 19 -18.43 2.61 15.07
C SER A 19 -19.63 3.35 14.47
N ALA A 20 -20.47 2.65 13.70
CA ALA A 20 -21.69 3.22 13.11
C ALA A 20 -22.71 3.63 14.18
N LEU A 21 -22.92 2.80 15.20
CA LEU A 21 -23.80 3.12 16.33
C LEU A 21 -23.28 4.33 17.13
N GLY A 22 -21.97 4.40 17.38
CA GLY A 22 -21.34 5.55 18.03
C GLY A 22 -21.50 6.83 17.23
N TYR A 23 -21.31 6.76 15.91
CA TYR A 23 -21.49 7.90 15.01
C TYR A 23 -22.95 8.39 14.99
N ASP A 24 -23.91 7.46 14.90
CA ASP A 24 -25.35 7.78 14.99
C ASP A 24 -25.72 8.42 16.34
N TRP A 25 -25.21 7.87 17.44
CA TRP A 25 -25.43 8.42 18.77
C TRP A 25 -24.91 9.85 18.90
N ILE A 26 -23.70 10.15 18.39
CA ILE A 26 -23.12 11.50 18.39
C ILE A 26 -24.02 12.47 17.63
N ILE A 27 -24.49 12.10 16.44
CA ILE A 27 -25.37 12.94 15.61
C ILE A 27 -26.69 13.23 16.31
N LYS A 28 -27.27 12.23 17.00
CA LYS A 28 -28.53 12.38 17.75
C LYS A 28 -28.35 13.17 19.04
N LYS A 29 -27.21 13.03 19.72
CA LYS A 29 -26.90 13.75 20.96
C LYS A 29 -26.70 15.25 20.69
N PHE A 30 -26.02 15.60 19.61
CA PHE A 30 -25.71 16.98 19.26
C PHE A 30 -26.57 17.46 18.07
N GLN A 31 -27.66 18.16 18.39
CA GLN A 31 -28.63 18.62 17.39
C GLN A 31 -28.22 19.89 16.63
N SER A 32 -27.14 20.55 17.04
CA SER A 32 -26.66 21.78 16.40
C SER A 32 -26.28 21.54 14.93
N LYS A 33 -26.87 22.33 14.02
CA LYS A 33 -26.55 22.29 12.58
C LYS A 33 -25.05 22.52 12.33
N LYS A 34 -24.43 23.45 13.06
CA LYS A 34 -22.99 23.73 12.94
C LYS A 34 -22.15 22.51 13.30
N PHE A 35 -22.52 21.80 14.36
CA PHE A 35 -21.82 20.58 14.78
C PHE A 35 -21.92 19.47 13.73
N LYS A 36 -23.12 19.21 13.19
CA LYS A 36 -23.34 18.20 12.15
C LYS A 36 -22.51 18.51 10.89
N ILE A 37 -22.45 19.78 10.48
CA ILE A 37 -21.61 20.22 9.36
C ILE A 37 -20.13 20.00 9.68
N ALA A 38 -19.67 20.41 10.85
CA ALA A 38 -18.27 20.22 11.26
C ALA A 38 -17.88 18.73 11.25
N LEU A 39 -18.74 17.87 11.80
CA LEU A 39 -18.53 16.42 11.81
C LEU A 39 -18.43 15.86 10.37
N LEU A 40 -19.34 16.26 9.47
CA LEU A 40 -19.30 15.86 8.07
C LEU A 40 -17.99 16.31 7.39
N VAL A 41 -17.61 17.57 7.59
CA VAL A 41 -16.38 18.14 6.99
C VAL A 41 -15.15 17.40 7.51
N ILE A 42 -15.06 17.14 8.81
CA ILE A 42 -13.94 16.38 9.39
C ILE A 42 -13.87 14.98 8.79
N SER A 43 -14.99 14.26 8.70
CA SER A 43 -15.05 12.93 8.08
C SER A 43 -14.57 12.95 6.64
N LEU A 44 -14.95 13.96 5.85
CA LEU A 44 -14.48 14.10 4.46
C LEU A 44 -12.99 14.42 4.39
N VAL A 45 -12.47 15.31 5.24
CA VAL A 45 -11.05 15.68 5.27
C VAL A 45 -10.18 14.46 5.62
N LEU A 46 -10.61 13.63 6.56
CA LEU A 46 -9.90 12.40 6.94
C LEU A 46 -9.79 11.40 5.77
N CYS A 47 -10.73 11.42 4.83
CA CYS A 47 -10.72 10.56 3.65
C CYS A 47 -9.80 11.06 2.51
N VAL A 48 -9.37 12.34 2.53
CA VAL A 48 -8.61 12.94 1.42
C VAL A 48 -7.29 12.21 1.16
N HIS A 49 -6.51 11.92 2.21
CA HIS A 49 -5.22 11.26 2.08
C HIS A 49 -5.33 9.82 1.57
N PRO A 50 -6.16 8.94 2.18
CA PRO A 50 -6.40 7.61 1.64
C PRO A 50 -6.88 7.63 0.19
N ALA A 51 -7.85 8.50 -0.15
CA ALA A 51 -8.40 8.58 -1.50
C ALA A 51 -7.33 8.99 -2.53
N LYS A 52 -6.51 10.00 -2.22
CA LYS A 52 -5.41 10.44 -3.08
C LYS A 52 -4.39 9.32 -3.29
N PHE A 53 -4.08 8.55 -2.24
CA PHE A 53 -3.17 7.43 -2.34
C PHE A 53 -3.74 6.31 -3.22
N ILE A 54 -5.01 5.94 -3.01
CA ILE A 54 -5.70 4.91 -3.80
C ILE A 54 -5.66 5.26 -5.29
N ILE A 55 -6.04 6.50 -5.65
CA ILE A 55 -6.08 6.94 -7.04
C ILE A 55 -4.68 6.91 -7.68
N LYS A 56 -3.66 7.40 -6.95
CA LYS A 56 -2.30 7.49 -7.50
C LYS A 56 -1.62 6.14 -7.65
N ASN A 57 -1.88 5.21 -6.73
CA ASN A 57 -1.13 3.97 -6.61
C ASN A 57 -1.94 2.73 -7.02
N HIS A 58 -3.13 2.88 -7.60
CA HIS A 58 -3.91 1.75 -8.12
C HIS A 58 -3.03 0.86 -9.02
N PRO A 59 -2.96 -0.48 -8.82
CA PRO A 59 -3.76 -1.33 -7.93
C PRO A 59 -3.09 -1.73 -6.59
N TYR A 60 -2.27 -0.85 -6.01
CA TYR A 60 -1.47 -1.08 -4.80
C TYR A 60 -2.03 -0.37 -3.55
N GLU A 61 -3.34 -0.32 -3.40
CA GLU A 61 -4.02 0.38 -2.30
C GLU A 61 -3.65 -0.17 -0.92
N TYR A 62 -3.41 -1.49 -0.84
CA TYR A 62 -3.09 -2.16 0.43
C TYR A 62 -1.72 -1.76 0.99
N LEU A 63 -0.89 -1.08 0.19
CA LEU A 63 0.39 -0.53 0.65
C LEU A 63 0.22 0.83 1.34
N TYR A 64 -1.00 1.33 1.53
CA TYR A 64 -1.22 2.62 2.18
C TYR A 64 -0.74 2.63 3.63
N PHE A 65 0.07 3.63 3.97
CA PHE A 65 0.38 4.02 5.34
C PHE A 65 -0.02 5.48 5.53
N ASN A 66 -0.51 5.81 6.73
CA ASN A 66 -0.96 7.16 7.05
C ASN A 66 0.21 8.17 7.01
N GLU A 67 -0.10 9.46 6.85
CA GLU A 67 0.95 10.48 6.79
C GLU A 67 1.67 10.70 8.13
N TRP A 68 1.08 10.29 9.25
CA TRP A 68 1.67 10.51 10.58
C TRP A 68 2.89 9.63 10.80
N ILE A 69 2.91 8.42 10.24
CA ILE A 69 4.09 7.55 10.19
C ILE A 69 5.04 7.95 9.05
N GLY A 70 4.72 8.95 8.22
CA GLY A 70 5.51 9.34 7.06
C GLY A 70 5.21 8.53 5.79
N GLY A 71 4.02 7.92 5.70
CA GLY A 71 3.61 7.08 4.58
C GLY A 71 4.47 5.83 4.42
N ILE A 72 4.49 5.25 3.21
CA ILE A 72 5.29 4.04 2.90
C ILE A 72 6.75 4.21 3.30
N LYS A 73 7.31 5.41 3.10
CA LYS A 73 8.73 5.66 3.37
C LYS A 73 9.05 5.59 4.86
N GLY A 74 8.19 6.16 5.71
CA GLY A 74 8.41 6.10 7.15
C GLY A 74 7.99 4.76 7.77
N ALA A 75 7.17 3.97 7.07
CA ALA A 75 6.90 2.58 7.46
C ALA A 75 8.01 1.58 7.06
N TYR A 76 8.94 1.99 6.19
CA TYR A 76 9.98 1.11 5.68
C TYR A 76 10.97 0.70 6.78
N GLY A 77 11.15 -0.60 6.99
CA GLY A 77 12.06 -1.16 7.98
C GLY A 77 11.37 -1.52 9.30
N ASP A 78 10.32 -0.77 9.68
CA ASP A 78 9.55 -1.01 10.91
C ASP A 78 8.30 -1.88 10.68
N TYR A 79 7.79 -1.90 9.45
CA TYR A 79 6.60 -2.66 9.07
C TYR A 79 6.81 -3.50 7.80
N GLU A 80 6.06 -4.60 7.71
CA GLU A 80 5.89 -5.32 6.45
C GLU A 80 5.02 -4.48 5.50
N THR A 81 5.64 -3.93 4.46
CA THR A 81 4.94 -3.07 3.48
C THR A 81 4.26 -3.93 2.41
N ASP A 82 5.03 -4.55 1.51
CA ASP A 82 4.51 -5.38 0.44
C ASP A 82 4.55 -6.88 0.77
N TYR A 83 3.53 -7.32 1.50
CA TYR A 83 3.41 -8.71 1.95
C TYR A 83 3.34 -9.74 0.81
N TYR A 84 2.67 -9.42 -0.30
CA TYR A 84 2.51 -10.33 -1.44
C TYR A 84 3.53 -10.08 -2.57
N PHE A 85 4.41 -9.09 -2.40
CA PHE A 85 5.41 -8.69 -3.37
C PHE A 85 4.83 -8.38 -4.76
N HIS A 86 3.60 -7.84 -4.81
CA HIS A 86 2.95 -7.51 -6.07
C HIS A 86 3.72 -6.44 -6.84
N SER A 87 4.31 -5.47 -6.12
CA SER A 87 5.12 -4.40 -6.72
C SER A 87 6.39 -4.91 -7.40
N MET A 88 6.95 -6.04 -6.93
CA MET A 88 8.19 -6.61 -7.45
C MET A 88 8.07 -7.08 -8.90
N ARG A 89 6.87 -7.54 -9.31
CA ARG A 89 6.63 -7.99 -10.69
C ARG A 89 6.77 -6.82 -11.66
N GLU A 90 6.07 -5.71 -11.40
CA GLU A 90 6.13 -4.53 -12.26
C GLU A 90 7.50 -3.85 -12.20
N ALA A 91 8.11 -3.76 -11.02
CA ALA A 91 9.48 -3.23 -10.87
C ALA A 91 10.50 -4.04 -11.68
N SER A 92 10.40 -5.37 -11.67
CA SER A 92 11.28 -6.25 -12.44
C SER A 92 11.04 -6.14 -13.95
N GLY A 93 9.79 -5.93 -14.38
CA GLY A 93 9.46 -5.65 -15.78
C GLY A 93 10.05 -4.32 -16.24
N TRP A 94 9.82 -3.26 -15.47
CA TRP A 94 10.38 -1.94 -15.73
C TRP A 94 11.91 -1.97 -15.82
N LEU A 95 12.58 -2.70 -14.93
CA LEU A 95 14.04 -2.79 -14.93
C LEU A 95 14.55 -3.48 -16.21
N GLN A 96 13.90 -4.54 -16.68
CA GLN A 96 14.26 -5.22 -17.93
C GLN A 96 14.13 -4.27 -19.12
N ASP A 97 12.99 -3.60 -19.25
CA ASP A 97 12.74 -2.62 -20.32
C ASP A 97 13.74 -1.47 -20.27
N HIS A 98 14.08 -1.00 -19.06
CA HIS A 98 15.02 0.10 -18.87
C HIS A 98 16.42 -0.29 -19.35
N ILE A 99 16.90 -1.49 -18.97
CA ILE A 99 18.20 -2.02 -19.36
C ILE A 99 18.29 -2.17 -20.89
N GLU A 100 17.24 -2.68 -21.53
CA GLU A 100 17.20 -2.82 -22.99
C GLU A 100 17.24 -1.47 -23.71
N LYS A 101 16.45 -0.49 -23.25
CA LYS A 101 16.37 0.85 -23.87
C LYS A 101 17.65 1.65 -23.72
N THR A 102 18.32 1.54 -22.58
CA THR A 102 19.52 2.32 -22.27
C THR A 102 20.81 1.62 -22.71
N ASN A 103 20.71 0.37 -23.19
CA ASN A 103 21.84 -0.48 -23.54
C ASN A 103 22.94 -0.48 -22.46
N LEU A 104 22.51 -0.56 -21.19
CA LEU A 104 23.40 -0.54 -20.01
C LEU A 104 24.39 -1.71 -19.99
N LEU A 105 24.06 -2.79 -20.71
CA LEU A 105 24.88 -3.98 -20.85
C LEU A 105 25.85 -3.80 -22.02
N LYS A 106 26.84 -2.92 -21.87
CA LYS A 106 27.90 -2.80 -22.88
C LYS A 106 28.88 -3.97 -22.80
N GLU A 107 29.27 -4.41 -21.60
CA GLU A 107 30.27 -5.49 -21.45
C GLU A 107 30.05 -6.43 -20.23
N ASP A 108 29.37 -5.99 -19.16
CA ASP A 108 29.19 -6.77 -17.92
C ASP A 108 27.75 -7.19 -17.62
N LYS A 109 27.60 -8.26 -16.82
CA LYS A 109 26.31 -8.71 -16.26
C LYS A 109 25.86 -7.81 -15.11
N ILE A 110 24.57 -7.49 -15.07
CA ILE A 110 23.98 -6.75 -13.94
C ILE A 110 23.61 -7.72 -12.82
N LYS A 111 23.96 -7.38 -11.57
CA LYS A 111 23.52 -8.13 -10.38
C LYS A 111 22.39 -7.38 -9.68
N VAL A 112 21.26 -8.04 -9.49
CA VAL A 112 20.05 -7.48 -8.87
C VAL A 112 19.82 -8.15 -7.53
N ALA A 113 19.94 -7.40 -6.44
CA ALA A 113 19.58 -7.85 -5.10
C ALA A 113 18.14 -7.41 -4.77
N SER A 114 17.35 -8.31 -4.19
CA SER A 114 15.99 -8.02 -3.73
C SER A 114 15.69 -8.77 -2.43
N ASN A 115 14.75 -8.23 -1.63
CA ASN A 115 14.21 -8.88 -0.45
C ASN A 115 13.22 -10.02 -0.78
N PHE A 116 12.90 -10.21 -2.07
CA PHE A 116 12.08 -11.30 -2.59
C PHE A 116 12.87 -12.10 -3.64
N PRO A 117 12.68 -13.42 -3.76
CA PRO A 117 13.27 -14.21 -4.84
C PRO A 117 12.77 -13.76 -6.23
N VAL A 118 13.53 -12.88 -6.88
CA VAL A 118 13.21 -12.32 -8.21
C VAL A 118 13.75 -13.15 -9.38
N SER A 119 14.48 -14.24 -9.12
CA SER A 119 15.12 -15.08 -10.14
C SER A 119 14.16 -15.62 -11.21
N TRP A 120 12.91 -15.88 -10.83
CA TRP A 120 11.86 -16.31 -11.76
C TRP A 120 11.37 -15.17 -12.67
N LEU A 121 11.34 -13.94 -12.16
CA LEU A 121 10.94 -12.74 -12.93
C LEU A 121 11.96 -12.41 -14.02
N PHE A 122 13.24 -12.68 -13.79
CA PHE A 122 14.33 -12.49 -14.76
C PHE A 122 14.72 -13.75 -15.53
N ARG A 123 13.89 -14.80 -15.55
CA ARG A 123 14.24 -16.10 -16.16
C ARG A 123 14.62 -16.03 -17.64
N GLN A 124 14.04 -15.10 -18.40
CA GLN A 124 14.35 -14.88 -19.82
C GLN A 124 15.64 -14.08 -20.02
N SER A 125 16.10 -13.40 -18.98
CA SER A 125 17.23 -12.46 -19.00
C SER A 125 18.46 -12.99 -18.26
N ARG A 126 18.51 -14.28 -17.91
CA ARG A 126 19.61 -14.91 -17.13
C ARG A 126 21.01 -14.78 -17.73
N GLY A 127 21.12 -14.57 -19.04
CA GLY A 127 22.41 -14.31 -19.70
C GLY A 127 22.97 -12.91 -19.40
N LYS A 128 22.08 -11.97 -19.06
CA LYS A 128 22.36 -10.54 -18.89
C LYS A 128 22.23 -10.08 -17.43
N ILE A 129 21.32 -10.69 -16.69
CA ILE A 129 20.97 -10.35 -15.30
C ILE A 129 21.21 -11.57 -14.42
N SER A 130 21.95 -11.35 -13.34
CA SER A 130 22.11 -12.27 -12.23
C SER A 130 21.33 -11.75 -11.02
N THR A 131 20.71 -12.65 -10.27
CA THR A 131 19.88 -12.34 -9.10
C THR A 131 20.37 -13.11 -7.90
#